data_AF-A0A7J7EU43-F1
#
_entry.id   AF-A0A7J7EU43-F1
#
_cell.length_a   1.000
_cell.length_b   1.000
_cell.length_c   1.000
_cell.angle_alpha   90.00
_cell.angle_beta   90.00
_cell.angle_gamma   90.00
#
_symmetry.space_group_name_H-M   'P 1'
#
loop_
_entity.id
_entity.type
_entity.pdbx_description
1 polymer ?
#
loop_
_entity_poly.entity_id
_entity_poly.type
_entity_poly.pdbx_seq_one_letter_code
_entity_poly.pdbx_strand_id
1 'polypeptide(L)'
;VLKTCAPAPAVIEVLFNSYPQLRVSESWKEVIPEEVFQMHQPFYKSFFALAHTPRCLQHLCRCAIRKLFGKKCFYLIPLLPLPKSLQNYLLLEPEGVLH
;
A
#
# COMPACT_ATOMS: atom_id res chain seq x y z
N VAL A 1 9.40 -3.56 -11.25
CA VAL A 1 8.76 -2.53 -10.40
C VAL A 1 9.41 -2.48 -9.03
N LEU A 2 9.30 -3.51 -8.19
CA LEU A 2 9.89 -3.47 -6.84
C LEU A 2 11.38 -3.15 -6.77
N LYS A 3 12.22 -3.84 -7.56
CA LYS A 3 13.67 -3.56 -7.60
C LYS A 3 13.97 -2.09 -7.90
N THR A 4 13.20 -1.49 -8.80
CA THR A 4 13.33 -0.08 -9.21
C THR A 4 12.80 0.88 -8.16
N CYS A 5 11.72 0.50 -7.48
CA CYS A 5 11.05 1.32 -6.46
C CYS A 5 11.58 1.05 -5.04
N ALA A 6 12.54 0.14 -4.85
CA ALA A 6 13.05 -0.25 -3.54
C ALA A 6 13.54 0.97 -2.71
N PRO A 7 14.22 1.97 -3.30
CA PRO A 7 14.63 3.17 -2.57
C PRO A 7 13.48 4.13 -2.22
N ALA A 8 12.24 3.83 -2.64
CA ALA A 8 11.07 4.70 -2.46
C ALA A 8 9.91 3.94 -1.77
N PRO A 9 9.97 3.73 -0.44
CA PRO A 9 8.93 3.01 0.32
C PRO A 9 7.51 3.54 0.09
N ALA A 10 7.34 4.86 -0.04
CA ALA A 10 6.03 5.47 -0.30
C ALA A 10 5.39 4.96 -1.61
N VAL A 11 6.20 4.72 -2.65
CA VAL A 11 5.70 4.15 -3.91
C VAL A 11 5.27 2.71 -3.72
N ILE A 12 6.07 1.92 -2.98
CA ILE A 12 5.74 0.53 -2.66
C ILE A 12 4.47 0.46 -1.82
N GLU A 13 4.31 1.37 -0.86
CA GLU A 13 3.13 1.49 -0.02
C GLU A 13 1.88 1.69 -0.88
N VAL A 14 1.87 2.70 -1.75
CA VAL A 14 0.74 2.98 -2.65
C VAL A 14 0.42 1.78 -3.53
N LEU A 15 1.43 1.13 -4.11
CA LEU A 15 1.24 -0.05 -4.94
C LEU A 15 0.62 -1.20 -4.15
N PHE A 16 1.17 -1.53 -2.98
CA PHE A 16 0.68 -2.62 -2.14
C PHE A 16 -0.75 -2.36 -1.66
N ASN A 17 -1.01 -1.11 -1.28
CA ASN A 17 -2.30 -0.63 -0.78
C ASN A 17 -3.37 -0.51 -1.87
N SER A 18 -3.01 -0.59 -3.15
CA SER A 18 -3.95 -0.52 -4.27
C SER A 18 -4.71 -1.82 -4.52
N TYR A 19 -4.18 -2.97 -4.08
CA TYR A 19 -4.70 -4.29 -4.42
C TYR A 19 -5.24 -5.02 -3.19
N PRO A 20 -6.38 -5.74 -3.29
CA PRO A 20 -6.95 -6.46 -2.16
C PRO A 20 -6.04 -7.60 -1.68
N GLN A 21 -5.26 -8.18 -2.58
CA GLN A 21 -4.20 -9.15 -2.30
C GLN A 21 -3.06 -8.90 -3.28
N LEU A 22 -1.84 -8.84 -2.77
CA LEU A 22 -0.63 -8.84 -3.60
C LEU A 22 0.14 -10.13 -3.27
N ARG A 23 0.33 -10.99 -4.26
CA ARG A 23 1.18 -12.17 -4.08
C ARG A 23 2.64 -11.73 -4.13
N VAL A 24 3.19 -11.42 -2.98
CA VAL A 24 4.62 -11.20 -2.83
C VAL A 24 5.30 -12.56 -2.90
N SER A 25 6.20 -12.72 -3.86
CA SER A 25 7.05 -13.91 -3.93
C SER A 25 8.23 -13.75 -2.99
N GLU A 26 8.73 -14.84 -2.40
CA GLU A 26 9.95 -14.82 -1.57
C GLU A 26 11.16 -14.23 -2.32
N SER A 27 11.18 -14.38 -3.65
CA SER A 27 12.17 -13.75 -4.54
C SER A 27 12.23 -12.22 -4.45
N TRP A 28 11.22 -11.57 -3.87
CA TRP A 28 11.18 -10.11 -3.71
C TRP A 28 12.19 -9.62 -2.68
N LYS A 29 12.55 -10.46 -1.71
CA LYS A 29 13.61 -10.15 -0.74
C LYS A 29 14.98 -10.09 -1.41
N GLU A 30 15.22 -10.96 -2.38
CA GLU A 30 16.51 -11.09 -3.08
C GLU A 30 16.79 -9.90 -4.03
N VAL A 31 15.77 -9.15 -4.43
CA VAL A 31 15.92 -8.02 -5.36
C VAL A 31 16.06 -6.67 -4.68
N ILE A 32 15.93 -6.60 -3.36
CA ILE A 32 16.10 -5.36 -2.59
C ILE A 32 17.56 -5.29 -2.14
N PRO A 33 18.31 -4.24 -2.51
CA PRO A 33 19.68 -4.05 -2.02
C PRO A 33 19.72 -3.97 -0.50
N GLU A 34 20.74 -4.57 0.11
CA GLU A 34 20.86 -4.65 1.57
C GLU A 34 20.88 -3.25 2.21
N GLU A 35 21.54 -2.28 1.57
CA GLU A 35 21.62 -0.90 2.05
C GLU A 35 20.23 -0.25 2.14
N VAL A 36 19.39 -0.52 1.13
CA VAL A 36 18.00 -0.03 1.07
C VAL A 36 17.13 -0.74 2.10
N PHE A 37 17.32 -2.05 2.26
CA PHE A 37 16.62 -2.83 3.27
C PHE A 37 16.93 -2.32 4.68
N GLN A 38 18.20 -2.05 5.00
CA GLN A 38 18.60 -1.51 6.30
C GLN A 38 18.07 -0.08 6.53
N MET A 39 18.12 0.77 5.50
CA MET A 39 17.60 2.15 5.57
C MET A 39 16.10 2.20 5.88
N HIS A 40 15.33 1.22 5.38
CA HIS A 40 13.88 1.17 5.53
C HIS A 40 13.40 -0.11 6.24
N GLN A 41 14.21 -0.60 7.18
CA GLN A 41 14.00 -1.90 7.81
C GLN A 41 12.59 -2.09 8.41
N PRO A 42 12.00 -1.12 9.15
CA PRO A 42 10.67 -1.29 9.71
C PRO A 42 9.60 -1.49 8.64
N PHE A 43 9.70 -0.74 7.54
CA PHE A 43 8.76 -0.82 6.42
C PHE A 43 8.83 -2.20 5.76
N TYR A 44 10.03 -2.66 5.41
CA TYR A 44 10.18 -3.95 4.73
C TYR A 44 9.81 -5.15 5.61
N LYS A 45 10.08 -5.08 6.92
CA LYS A 45 9.62 -6.11 7.86
C LYS A 45 8.09 -6.22 7.87
N SER A 46 7.38 -5.09 7.97
CA SER A 46 5.92 -5.06 7.89
C SER A 46 5.42 -5.54 6.53
N PHE A 47 6.08 -5.13 5.44
CA PHE A 47 5.75 -5.54 4.08
C PHE A 47 5.77 -7.06 3.91
N PHE A 48 6.82 -7.74 4.38
CA PHE A 48 6.93 -9.19 4.29
C PHE A 48 5.99 -9.92 5.26
N ALA A 49 5.65 -9.33 6.41
CA ALA A 49 4.64 -9.91 7.31
C ALA A 49 3.23 -9.90 6.66
N LEU A 50 2.94 -8.86 5.88
CA LEU A 50 1.63 -8.68 5.24
C LEU A 50 1.49 -9.42 3.91
N ALA A 51 2.61 -9.76 3.26
CA ALA A 51 2.68 -10.57 2.06
C ALA A 51 1.93 -11.91 2.16
N HIS A 52 1.92 -12.51 3.35
CA HIS A 52 1.43 -13.87 3.57
C HIS A 52 0.20 -13.93 4.48
N THR A 53 -0.41 -12.78 4.77
CA THR A 53 -1.58 -12.69 5.66
C THR A 53 -2.78 -12.08 4.94
N PRO A 54 -4.01 -12.50 5.28
CA PRO A 54 -5.21 -11.80 4.83
C PRO A 54 -5.17 -10.33 5.26
N ARG A 55 -5.56 -9.43 4.37
CA ARG A 55 -5.63 -8.00 4.67
C ARG A 55 -6.80 -7.71 5.60
N CYS A 56 -6.67 -6.67 6.42
CA CYS A 56 -7.73 -6.28 7.35
C CYS A 56 -9.00 -5.81 6.63
N LEU A 57 -10.14 -5.83 7.32
CA LEU A 57 -11.42 -5.39 6.75
C LEU A 57 -11.37 -3.96 6.21
N GLN A 58 -10.67 -3.06 6.91
CA GLN A 58 -10.51 -1.67 6.48
C GLN A 58 -9.86 -1.57 5.09
N HIS A 59 -8.84 -2.40 4.81
CA HIS A 59 -8.20 -2.47 3.50
C HIS A 59 -9.13 -3.01 2.42
N LEU A 60 -9.87 -4.08 2.73
CA LEU A 60 -10.84 -4.65 1.80
C LEU A 60 -11.93 -3.62 1.44
N CYS A 61 -12.40 -2.84 2.42
CA CYS A 61 -13.33 -1.74 2.19
C CYS A 61 -12.72 -0.66 1.29
N ARG A 62 -11.46 -0.26 1.51
CA ARG A 62 -10.76 0.68 0.61
C ARG A 62 -10.72 0.17 -0.82
N CYS A 63 -10.32 -1.09 -1.03
CA CYS A 63 -10.27 -1.68 -2.36
C CYS A 63 -11.66 -1.72 -3.01
N ALA A 64 -12.71 -2.05 -2.27
CA ALA A 64 -14.08 -2.06 -2.78
C ALA A 64 -14.56 -0.67 -3.21
N ILE A 65 -14.36 0.35 -2.37
CA ILE A 65 -14.72 1.74 -2.67
C ILE A 65 -13.95 2.26 -3.89
N ARG A 66 -12.64 2.05 -3.92
CA ARG A 66 -11.80 2.48 -5.05
C ARG A 66 -12.19 1.78 -6.34
N LYS A 67 -12.53 0.48 -6.29
CA LYS A 67 -13.03 -0.27 -7.46
C LYS A 67 -14.36 0.30 -7.96
N LEU A 68 -15.26 0.68 -7.07
CA LEU A 68 -16.55 1.28 -7.40
C LEU A 68 -16.37 2.64 -8.11
N PHE A 69 -15.51 3.52 -7.60
CA PHE A 69 -15.29 4.85 -8.16
C PHE A 69 -14.32 4.87 -9.36
N GLY A 70 -13.43 3.88 -9.45
CA GLY A 70 -12.47 3.75 -10.53
C GLY A 70 -11.65 5.03 -10.75
N LYS A 71 -11.62 5.51 -11.99
CA LYS A 71 -10.89 6.73 -12.38
C LYS A 71 -11.38 8.00 -11.67
N LYS A 72 -12.60 7.98 -11.12
CA LYS A 72 -13.22 9.11 -10.44
C LYS A 72 -12.86 9.19 -8.95
N CYS A 73 -12.02 8.30 -8.42
CA CYS A 73 -11.62 8.30 -7.01
C CYS A 73 -11.17 9.69 -6.52
N PHE A 74 -10.27 10.35 -7.25
CA PHE A 74 -9.73 11.67 -6.89
C PHE A 74 -10.78 12.77 -6.84
N TYR A 75 -11.89 12.62 -7.58
CA TYR A 75 -12.99 13.59 -7.59
C TYR A 75 -14.08 13.24 -6.59
N LEU A 76 -14.44 11.96 -6.46
CA LEU A 76 -15.57 11.52 -5.64
C LEU A 76 -15.24 11.32 -4.17
N ILE A 77 -14.03 10.86 -3.82
CA ILE A 77 -13.65 10.62 -2.42
C ILE A 77 -13.69 11.90 -1.58
N PRO A 78 -13.18 13.06 -2.05
CA PRO A 78 -13.27 14.31 -1.29
C PRO A 78 -14.69 14.78 -0.99
N LEU A 79 -15.68 14.31 -1.76
CA LEU A 79 -17.10 14.65 -1.59
C LEU A 79 -17.83 13.73 -0.61
N LEU A 80 -17.20 12.65 -0.15
CA LEU A 80 -17.79 11.75 0.84
C LEU A 80 -17.84 12.41 2.22
N PRO A 81 -18.90 12.19 3.02
CA PRO A 81 -19.03 12.68 4.38
C PRO A 81 -18.15 11.86 5.34
N LEU A 82 -16.84 11.87 5.11
CA LEU A 82 -15.83 11.14 5.86
C LEU A 82 -14.81 12.12 6.47
N PRO A 83 -14.23 11.79 7.64
CA PRO A 83 -13.07 12.49 8.17
C PRO A 83 -11.93 12.55 7.14
N LYS A 84 -11.13 13.62 7.17
CA LYS A 84 -10.04 13.85 6.22
C LYS A 84 -9.00 12.72 6.22
N SER A 85 -8.73 12.12 7.38
CA SER A 85 -7.86 10.95 7.50
C SER A 85 -8.37 9.76 6.68
N LEU A 86 -9.67 9.46 6.75
CA LEU A 86 -10.27 8.38 5.95
C LEU A 86 -10.30 8.72 4.46
N GLN A 87 -10.51 9.99 4.08
CA GLN A 87 -10.40 10.40 2.69
C GLN A 87 -8.98 10.18 2.15
N ASN A 88 -7.95 10.58 2.91
CA ASN A 88 -6.55 10.41 2.55
C ASN A 88 -6.19 8.91 2.44
N TYR A 89 -6.64 8.10 3.39
CA TYR A 89 -6.51 6.64 3.34
C TYR A 89 -7.10 6.02 2.07
N LEU A 90 -8.32 6.43 1.69
CA LEU A 90 -8.98 5.98 0.46
C LEU A 90 -8.28 6.49 -0.81
N LEU A 91 -7.62 7.66 -0.74
CA LEU A 91 -6.84 8.24 -1.83
C LEU A 91 -5.45 7.62 -1.98
N LEU A 92 -5.04 6.72 -1.07
CA LEU A 92 -3.71 6.12 -1.01
C LEU A 92 -2.62 7.15 -0.69
N GLU A 93 -2.91 8.15 0.15
CA GLU A 93 -1.85 8.99 0.70
C GLU A 93 -0.89 8.12 1.53
N PRO A 94 0.44 8.18 1.30
CA PRO A 94 1.41 7.40 2.07
C PRO A 94 1.47 7.88 3.52
N GLU A 95 1.32 6.96 4.46
CA GLU A 95 1.42 7.21 5.90
C GLU A 95 2.68 6.56 6.51
N GLY A 96 3.46 5.82 5.69
CA GLY A 96 4.62 5.05 6.16
C GLY A 96 4.23 3.72 6.80
N VAL A 97 2.96 3.33 6.69
CA VAL A 97 2.38 2.12 7.28
C VAL A 97 1.59 1.33 6.23
N LEU A 98 1.62 0.00 6.37
CA LEU A 98 0.91 -0.90 5.46
C LEU A 98 -0.34 -1.46 6.18
N HIS A 99 -1.51 -1.39 5.52
CA HIS A 99 -2.83 -1.71 6.12
C HIS A 99 -3.48 -2.95 5.52
#